data_AF-A0A6P0ZAB9-F1
#
_entry.id   AF-A0A6P0ZAB9-F1
#
_cell.length_a   1.000
_cell.length_b   1.000
_cell.length_c   1.000
_cell.angle_alpha   90.00
_cell.angle_beta   90.00
_cell.angle_gamma   90.00
#
_symmetry.space_group_name_H-M   'P 1'
#
loop_
_entity.id
_entity.type
_entity.pdbx_description
1 polymer ?
#
loop_
_entity_poly.entity_id
_entity_poly.type
_entity_poly.pdbx_seq_one_letter_code
_entity_poly.pdbx_strand_id
1 'polypeptide(L)'
;ASLYLIAPLILWGVSSIEGKSFSDYGLEGKLSFLVSVGLGLGLGVLSLIIAFTGQWSLGWVKSYWANWQRLPKVLLPILLLGIWIGGTEELIFRGFLINELRHEYLFWVAAVISSVIFALLHLIWEQKNTLPQLPGLWFMGMVLVLARWVENWVVWHCALICYPNYYR
;
A
#
# COMPACT_ATOMS: atom_id res chain seq x y z
N ALA A 1 5.51 -3.61 -15.54
CA ALA A 1 4.16 -3.25 -16.01
C ALA A 1 3.25 -4.47 -16.23
N SER A 2 3.67 -5.53 -16.91
CA SER A 2 2.86 -6.74 -17.15
C SER A 2 2.44 -7.46 -15.86
N LEU A 3 3.29 -7.49 -14.83
CA LEU A 3 3.02 -8.17 -13.57
C LEU A 3 1.77 -7.65 -12.83
N TYR A 4 1.53 -6.33 -12.87
CA TYR A 4 0.35 -5.71 -12.23
C TYR A 4 -0.97 -5.95 -12.96
N LEU A 5 -0.92 -6.37 -14.23
CA LEU A 5 -2.11 -6.78 -14.98
C LEU A 5 -2.42 -8.26 -14.75
N ILE A 6 -1.37 -9.08 -14.59
CA ILE A 6 -1.49 -10.53 -14.46
C ILE A 6 -1.79 -10.92 -12.99
N ALA A 7 -1.27 -10.19 -12.01
CA ALA A 7 -1.39 -10.58 -10.60
C ALA A 7 -2.84 -10.64 -10.07
N PRO A 8 -3.75 -9.68 -10.39
CA PRO A 8 -5.16 -9.80 -10.02
C PRO A 8 -5.84 -11.00 -10.69
N LEU A 9 -5.43 -11.34 -11.92
CA LEU A 9 -5.96 -12.48 -12.67
C LEU A 9 -5.51 -13.82 -12.07
N ILE A 10 -4.25 -13.92 -11.65
CA ILE A 10 -3.72 -15.10 -10.94
C ILE A 10 -4.44 -15.26 -9.60
N LEU A 11 -4.57 -14.17 -8.82
CA LEU A 11 -5.31 -14.18 -7.56
C LEU A 11 -6.76 -14.63 -7.75
N TRP A 12 -7.42 -14.19 -8.81
CA TRP A 12 -8.76 -14.65 -9.16
C TRP A 12 -8.82 -16.16 -9.40
N GLY A 13 -7.85 -16.70 -10.15
CA GLY A 13 -7.73 -18.14 -10.39
C GLY A 13 -7.53 -18.95 -9.11
N VAL A 14 -6.59 -18.53 -8.25
CA VAL A 14 -6.32 -19.19 -6.96
C VAL A 14 -7.54 -19.11 -6.03
N SER A 15 -8.15 -17.93 -5.92
CA SER A 15 -9.37 -17.72 -5.11
C SER A 15 -10.54 -18.60 -5.57
N SER A 16 -10.69 -18.79 -6.89
CA SER A 16 -11.74 -19.64 -7.47
C SER A 16 -11.52 -21.12 -7.17
N ILE A 17 -10.26 -21.56 -7.07
CA ILE A 17 -9.89 -22.94 -6.75
C ILE A 17 -10.06 -23.22 -5.24
N GLU A 18 -9.72 -22.25 -4.38
CA GLU A 18 -9.85 -22.38 -2.92
C GLU A 18 -11.28 -22.14 -2.39
N GLY A 19 -12.20 -21.68 -3.25
CA GLY A 19 -13.58 -21.36 -2.84
C GLY A 19 -13.71 -20.17 -1.91
N LYS A 20 -12.65 -19.37 -1.74
CA LYS A 20 -12.63 -18.13 -0.95
C LYS A 20 -13.09 -16.96 -1.83
N SER A 21 -13.74 -15.97 -1.24
CA SER A 21 -14.18 -14.73 -1.93
C SER A 21 -13.13 -13.63 -1.79
N PHE A 22 -13.10 -12.67 -2.72
CA PHE A 22 -12.26 -11.47 -2.58
C PHE A 22 -12.55 -10.65 -1.31
N SER A 23 -13.74 -10.82 -0.74
CA SER A 23 -14.09 -10.24 0.57
C SER A 23 -13.21 -10.80 1.69
N ASP A 24 -12.77 -12.06 1.61
CA ASP A 24 -11.91 -12.71 2.61
C ASP A 24 -10.47 -12.17 2.55
N TYR A 25 -10.11 -11.52 1.44
CA TYR A 25 -8.83 -10.86 1.23
C TYR A 25 -8.87 -9.34 1.51
N GLY A 26 -10.02 -8.80 1.94
CA GLY A 26 -10.18 -7.41 2.38
C GLY A 26 -10.79 -6.45 1.35
N LEU A 27 -11.29 -6.95 0.21
CA LEU A 27 -12.07 -6.15 -0.73
C LEU A 27 -13.56 -6.18 -0.35
N GLU A 28 -13.95 -5.33 0.59
CA GLU A 28 -15.35 -5.13 0.95
C GLU A 28 -16.00 -4.10 0.01
N GLY A 29 -17.08 -4.47 -0.67
CA GLY A 29 -17.88 -3.56 -1.53
C GLY A 29 -18.73 -2.54 -0.75
N LYS A 30 -18.27 -2.08 0.42
CA LYS A 30 -19.01 -1.16 1.30
C LYS A 30 -18.57 0.29 1.06
N LEU A 31 -19.46 1.25 1.33
CA LEU A 31 -19.15 2.68 1.21
C LEU A 31 -17.99 3.12 2.13
N SER A 32 -17.81 2.44 3.27
CA SER A 32 -16.67 2.63 4.17
C SER A 32 -15.33 2.43 3.46
N PHE A 33 -15.24 1.49 2.50
CA PHE A 33 -14.04 1.28 1.69
C PHE A 33 -13.65 2.53 0.89
N LEU A 34 -14.61 3.21 0.26
CA LEU A 34 -14.34 4.42 -0.53
C LEU A 34 -13.93 5.62 0.35
N VAL A 35 -14.60 5.80 1.49
CA VAL A 35 -14.24 6.85 2.46
C VAL A 35 -12.79 6.68 2.89
N SER A 36 -12.43 5.46 3.20
CA SER A 36 -11.11 5.12 3.65
C SER A 36 -10.01 5.24 2.60
N VAL A 37 -10.27 4.86 1.34
CA VAL A 37 -9.37 5.15 0.22
C VAL A 37 -9.17 6.67 0.08
N GLY A 38 -10.24 7.45 0.21
CA GLY A 38 -10.19 8.91 0.18
C GLY A 38 -9.33 9.50 1.31
N LEU A 39 -9.45 8.95 2.52
CA LEU A 39 -8.65 9.35 3.68
C LEU A 39 -7.17 9.01 3.51
N GLY A 40 -6.86 7.79 3.04
CA GLY A 40 -5.49 7.37 2.75
C GLY A 40 -4.83 8.25 1.69
N LEU A 41 -5.56 8.58 0.61
CA LEU A 41 -5.12 9.55 -0.40
C LEU A 41 -4.89 10.94 0.20
N GLY A 42 -5.80 11.42 1.04
CA GLY A 42 -5.68 12.72 1.71
C GLY A 42 -4.43 12.80 2.60
N LEU A 43 -4.19 11.77 3.41
CA LEU A 43 -2.98 11.67 4.25
C LEU A 43 -1.71 11.58 3.41
N GLY A 44 -1.73 10.82 2.32
CA GLY A 44 -0.61 10.74 1.37
C GLY A 44 -0.27 12.11 0.78
N VAL A 45 -1.26 12.84 0.28
CA VAL A 45 -1.08 14.20 -0.26
C VAL A 45 -0.57 15.16 0.82
N LEU A 46 -1.14 15.12 2.02
CA LEU A 46 -0.72 15.95 3.14
C LEU A 46 0.75 15.67 3.52
N SER A 47 1.15 14.40 3.58
CA SER A 47 2.52 14.00 3.90
C SER A 47 3.53 14.51 2.87
N LEU A 48 3.17 14.46 1.58
CA LEU A 48 3.99 15.01 0.50
C LEU A 48 4.12 16.53 0.60
N ILE A 49 3.03 17.24 0.89
CA ILE A 49 3.07 18.70 1.11
C ILE A 49 4.05 19.03 2.23
N ILE A 50 3.93 18.36 3.38
CA ILE A 50 4.82 18.57 4.53
C ILE A 50 6.29 18.29 4.16
N ALA A 51 6.56 17.16 3.51
CA ALA A 51 7.90 16.78 3.10
C ALA A 51 8.53 17.79 2.12
N PHE A 52 7.80 18.18 1.08
CA PHE A 52 8.27 19.16 0.09
C PHE A 52 8.43 20.55 0.69
N THR A 53 7.53 20.99 1.58
CA THR A 53 7.69 22.25 2.30
C THR A 53 8.93 22.23 3.19
N GLY A 54 9.22 21.12 3.87
CA GLY A 54 10.43 20.93 4.67
C GLY A 54 11.71 20.95 3.81
N GLN A 55 11.71 20.25 2.68
CA GLN A 55 12.84 20.27 1.74
C GLN A 55 13.07 21.66 1.15
N TRP A 56 12.00 22.41 0.88
CA TRP A 56 12.07 23.78 0.40
C TRP A 56 12.61 24.73 1.47
N SER A 57 12.16 24.63 2.73
CA SER A 57 12.62 25.49 3.83
C SER A 57 14.09 25.25 4.18
N LEU A 58 14.59 24.03 4.02
CA LEU A 58 16.00 23.67 4.19
C LEU A 58 16.87 24.04 2.98
N GLY A 59 16.29 24.60 1.91
CA GLY A 59 17.00 25.00 0.69
C GLY A 59 17.49 23.84 -0.18
N TRP A 60 17.01 22.60 0.07
CA TRP A 60 17.42 21.41 -0.67
C TRP A 60 16.77 21.31 -2.04
N VAL A 61 15.62 21.95 -2.21
CA VAL A 61 14.86 21.97 -3.47
C VAL A 61 14.77 23.40 -4.00
N LYS A 62 15.25 23.62 -5.23
CA LYS A 62 15.01 24.85 -5.96
C LYS A 62 13.59 24.82 -6.54
N SER A 63 12.85 25.91 -6.38
CA SER A 63 11.48 26.03 -6.88
C SER A 63 11.48 26.13 -8.41
N TYR A 64 10.99 25.09 -9.08
CA TYR A 64 10.78 25.11 -10.54
C TYR A 64 9.28 25.20 -10.83
N TRP A 65 8.79 26.43 -11.05
CA TRP A 65 7.40 26.69 -11.46
C TRP A 65 7.22 26.41 -12.96
N ALA A 66 7.40 25.16 -13.38
CA ALA A 66 7.31 24.77 -14.79
C ALA A 66 6.11 23.82 -15.03
N ASN A 67 5.37 24.06 -16.11
CA ASN A 67 4.33 23.15 -16.64
C ASN A 67 3.05 22.95 -15.82
N TRP A 68 2.61 23.94 -15.03
CA TRP A 68 1.32 23.90 -14.32
C TRP A 68 0.12 23.61 -15.25
N GLN A 69 0.20 24.04 -16.52
CA GLN A 69 -0.83 23.80 -17.53
C GLN A 69 -0.98 22.31 -17.92
N ARG A 70 0.04 21.47 -17.65
CA ARG A 70 0.01 20.03 -17.92
C ARG A 70 -0.56 19.22 -16.76
N LEU A 71 -0.56 19.79 -15.55
CA LEU A 71 -0.99 19.10 -14.33
C LEU A 71 -2.40 18.47 -14.45
N PRO A 72 -3.44 19.18 -14.95
CA PRO A 72 -4.78 18.60 -15.05
C PRO A 72 -4.85 17.41 -16.02
N LYS A 73 -4.02 17.43 -17.08
CA LYS A 73 -3.99 16.38 -18.10
C LYS A 73 -3.32 15.10 -17.61
N VAL A 74 -2.35 15.21 -16.70
CA VAL A 74 -1.61 14.05 -16.17
C VAL A 74 -2.15 13.55 -14.83
N LEU A 75 -2.89 14.39 -14.09
CA LEU A 75 -3.39 14.05 -12.77
C LEU A 75 -4.29 12.81 -12.79
N LEU A 76 -5.28 12.77 -13.68
CA LEU A 76 -6.24 11.66 -13.75
C LEU A 76 -5.54 10.32 -14.12
N PRO A 77 -4.71 10.25 -15.19
CA PRO A 77 -3.95 9.04 -15.48
C PRO A 77 -3.04 8.58 -14.34
N ILE A 78 -2.34 9.50 -13.67
CA ILE A 78 -1.43 9.18 -12.57
C ILE A 78 -2.22 8.67 -11.36
N LEU A 79 -3.35 9.29 -11.02
CA LEU A 79 -4.21 8.83 -9.92
C LEU A 79 -4.77 7.44 -10.19
N LEU A 80 -5.27 7.18 -11.40
CA LEU A 80 -5.80 5.86 -11.77
C LEU A 80 -4.72 4.78 -11.70
N LEU A 81 -3.53 5.06 -12.24
CA LEU A 81 -2.39 4.14 -12.16
C LEU A 81 -1.94 3.92 -10.71
N GLY A 82 -1.89 4.97 -9.90
CA GLY A 82 -1.52 4.88 -8.49
C GLY A 82 -2.51 4.04 -7.68
N ILE A 83 -3.81 4.25 -7.87
CA ILE A 83 -4.86 3.44 -7.23
C ILE A 83 -4.77 1.99 -7.70
N TRP A 84 -4.55 1.74 -8.99
CA TRP A 84 -4.42 0.39 -9.53
C TRP A 84 -3.23 -0.36 -8.96
N ILE A 85 -2.04 0.26 -9.00
CA ILE A 85 -0.79 -0.32 -8.51
C ILE A 85 -0.88 -0.54 -7.00
N GLY A 86 -1.21 0.50 -6.24
CA GLY A 86 -1.30 0.43 -4.78
C GLY A 86 -2.37 -0.56 -4.30
N GLY A 87 -3.53 -0.59 -4.96
CA GLY A 87 -4.59 -1.55 -4.66
C GLY A 87 -4.17 -3.00 -4.95
N THR A 88 -3.45 -3.23 -6.05
CA THR A 88 -2.90 -4.55 -6.40
C THR A 88 -1.86 -5.01 -5.38
N GLU A 89 -0.95 -4.12 -4.97
CA GLU A 89 0.05 -4.43 -3.95
C GLU A 89 -0.60 -4.74 -2.60
N GLU A 90 -1.56 -3.94 -2.18
CA GLU A 90 -2.27 -4.18 -0.92
C GLU A 90 -2.97 -5.54 -0.92
N LEU A 91 -3.67 -5.87 -2.01
CA LEU A 91 -4.36 -7.14 -2.17
C LEU A 91 -3.40 -8.34 -2.13
N ILE A 92 -2.25 -8.26 -2.79
CA ILE A 92 -1.27 -9.35 -2.85
C ILE A 92 -0.56 -9.53 -1.50
N PHE A 93 0.05 -8.46 -0.97
CA PHE A 93 0.96 -8.57 0.16
C PHE A 93 0.24 -8.65 1.51
N ARG A 94 -0.84 -7.88 1.65
CA ARG A 94 -1.57 -7.77 2.92
C ARG A 94 -2.80 -8.65 2.87
N GLY A 95 -3.50 -8.69 1.74
CA GLY A 95 -4.64 -9.59 1.51
C GLY A 95 -4.23 -11.06 1.51
N PHE A 96 -3.57 -11.49 0.43
CA PHE A 96 -3.27 -12.90 0.19
C PHE A 96 -2.07 -13.42 0.99
N LEU A 97 -0.87 -12.84 0.78
CA LEU A 97 0.39 -13.38 1.29
C LEU A 97 0.41 -13.47 2.83
N ILE A 98 -0.08 -12.44 3.52
CA ILE A 98 -0.18 -12.47 4.98
C ILE A 98 -1.20 -13.48 5.47
N ASN A 99 -2.38 -13.58 4.85
CA ASN A 99 -3.36 -14.57 5.24
C ASN A 99 -2.79 -16.00 5.10
N GLU A 100 -2.04 -16.25 4.02
CA GLU A 100 -1.41 -17.53 3.79
C GLU A 100 -0.29 -17.83 4.80
N LEU A 101 0.63 -16.88 5.02
CA LEU A 101 1.70 -17.04 6.02
C LEU A 101 1.15 -17.22 7.44
N ARG A 102 -0.01 -16.63 7.77
CA ARG A 102 -0.64 -16.76 9.09
C ARG A 102 -1.19 -18.15 9.37
N HIS A 103 -1.35 -19.02 8.37
CA HIS A 103 -1.74 -20.42 8.60
C HIS A 103 -0.66 -21.21 9.35
N GLU A 104 0.62 -20.91 9.11
CA GLU A 104 1.75 -21.67 9.67
C GLU A 104 2.65 -20.84 10.59
N TYR A 105 2.62 -19.50 10.48
CA TYR A 105 3.50 -18.60 11.21
C TYR A 105 2.77 -17.64 12.15
N LEU A 106 3.47 -17.23 13.22
CA LEU A 106 3.04 -16.14 14.10
C LEU A 106 2.93 -14.82 13.34
N PHE A 107 2.04 -13.93 13.79
CA PHE A 107 1.80 -12.64 13.13
C PHE A 107 3.07 -11.86 12.81
N TRP A 108 3.95 -11.68 13.80
CA TRP A 108 5.17 -10.90 13.64
C TRP A 108 6.12 -11.52 12.62
N VAL A 109 6.19 -12.85 12.56
CA VAL A 109 7.01 -13.57 11.59
C VAL A 109 6.44 -13.42 10.19
N ALA A 110 5.13 -13.59 10.02
CA ALA A 110 4.44 -13.34 8.76
C ALA A 110 4.61 -11.89 8.27
N ALA A 111 4.52 -10.91 9.18
CA ALA A 111 4.71 -9.49 8.88
C ALA A 111 6.13 -9.20 8.38
N VAL A 112 7.15 -9.74 9.05
CA VAL A 112 8.56 -9.59 8.65
C VAL A 112 8.80 -10.23 7.29
N ILE A 113 8.36 -11.49 7.09
CA ILE A 113 8.55 -12.21 5.83
C ILE A 113 7.87 -11.48 4.68
N SER A 114 6.60 -11.11 4.83
CA SER A 114 5.86 -10.37 3.80
C SER A 114 6.53 -9.03 3.46
N SER A 115 7.00 -8.28 4.46
CA SER A 115 7.68 -6.99 4.26
C SER A 115 9.06 -7.14 3.62
N VAL A 116 9.80 -8.21 3.92
CA VAL A 116 11.06 -8.52 3.25
C VAL A 116 10.81 -8.87 1.78
N ILE A 117 9.84 -9.73 1.49
CA ILE A 117 9.47 -10.08 0.11
C ILE A 117 9.05 -8.82 -0.66
N PHE A 118 8.23 -7.96 -0.06
CA PHE A 118 7.84 -6.67 -0.64
C PHE A 118 9.05 -5.80 -1.03
N ALA A 119 10.00 -5.61 -0.11
CA ALA A 119 11.20 -4.80 -0.35
C ALA A 119 12.11 -5.42 -1.43
N LEU A 120 12.30 -6.75 -1.40
CA LEU A 120 13.15 -7.44 -2.37
C LEU A 120 12.54 -7.48 -3.78
N LEU A 121 11.22 -7.61 -3.91
CA LEU A 121 10.56 -7.60 -5.22
C LEU A 121 10.77 -6.27 -5.96
N HIS A 122 10.94 -5.16 -5.24
CA HIS A 122 11.26 -3.87 -5.85
C HIS A 122 12.66 -3.86 -6.52
N LEU A 123 13.60 -4.69 -6.06
CA LEU A 123 14.93 -4.80 -6.71
C LEU A 123 14.87 -5.44 -8.09
N ILE A 124 13.86 -6.26 -8.36
CA ILE A 124 13.72 -6.96 -9.66
C ILE A 124 13.50 -5.94 -10.79
N TRP A 125 12.82 -4.83 -10.50
CA TRP A 125 12.49 -3.83 -11.50
C TRP A 125 13.48 -2.65 -11.54
N GLU A 126 14.05 -2.21 -10.40
CA GLU A 126 14.89 -1.00 -10.38
C GLU A 126 16.09 -1.06 -9.40
N GLN A 127 17.01 -2.00 -9.62
CA GLN A 127 18.11 -2.30 -8.70
C GLN A 127 19.00 -1.10 -8.29
N LYS A 128 19.34 -0.19 -9.21
CA LYS A 128 20.30 0.92 -8.95
C LYS A 128 19.76 1.97 -7.99
N ASN A 129 18.46 2.29 -8.09
CA ASN A 129 17.83 3.34 -7.28
C ASN A 129 17.19 2.77 -6.01
N THR A 130 16.83 1.49 -5.99
CA THR A 130 16.13 0.85 -4.87
C THR A 130 17.07 0.40 -3.75
N LEU A 131 18.35 0.07 -4.02
CA LEU A 131 19.28 -0.40 -2.99
C LEU A 131 19.37 0.52 -1.75
N PRO A 132 19.53 1.85 -1.88
CA PRO A 132 19.51 2.75 -0.72
C PRO A 132 18.14 2.87 -0.05
N GLN A 133 17.06 2.57 -0.78
CA GLN A 133 15.67 2.71 -0.34
C GLN A 133 15.12 1.45 0.32
N LEU A 134 15.81 0.30 0.17
CA LEU A 134 15.39 -0.99 0.71
C LEU A 134 15.01 -0.96 2.20
N PRO A 135 15.81 -0.36 3.11
CA PRO A 135 15.44 -0.32 4.52
C PRO A 135 14.14 0.47 4.74
N GLY A 136 13.94 1.55 3.97
CA GLY A 136 12.72 2.35 3.99
C GLY A 136 11.51 1.58 3.47
N LEU A 137 11.65 0.84 2.37
CA LEU A 137 10.58 0.01 1.81
C LEU A 137 10.17 -1.12 2.75
N TRP A 138 11.15 -1.79 3.38
CA TRP A 138 10.88 -2.81 4.38
C TRP A 138 10.15 -2.23 5.60
N PHE A 139 10.61 -1.09 6.11
CA PHE A 139 9.98 -0.42 7.24
C PHE A 139 8.55 0.03 6.93
N MET A 140 8.33 0.63 5.75
CA MET A 140 7.01 0.98 5.27
C MET A 140 6.12 -0.26 5.15
N GLY A 141 6.65 -1.38 4.65
CA GLY A 141 5.96 -2.67 4.63
C GLY A 141 5.46 -3.07 6.03
N MET A 142 6.33 -3.04 7.04
CA MET A 142 5.98 -3.35 8.41
C MET A 142 4.89 -2.43 8.97
N VAL A 143 4.99 -1.12 8.73
CA VAL A 143 3.98 -0.14 9.18
C VAL A 143 2.62 -0.43 8.56
N LEU A 144 2.55 -0.76 7.26
CA LEU A 144 1.29 -1.07 6.58
C LEU A 144 0.67 -2.38 7.09
N VAL A 145 1.49 -3.39 7.40
CA VAL A 145 1.00 -4.64 8.01
C VAL A 145 0.44 -4.39 9.41
N LEU A 146 1.10 -3.55 10.21
CA LEU A 146 0.62 -3.15 11.52
C LEU A 146 -0.67 -2.34 11.46
N ALA A 147 -0.77 -1.41 10.50
CA ALA A 147 -1.99 -0.65 10.27
C ALA A 147 -3.19 -1.58 10.01
N ARG A 148 -3.03 -2.59 9.16
CA ARG A 148 -4.05 -3.63 8.93
C ARG A 148 -4.39 -4.41 10.20
N TRP A 149 -3.41 -4.75 11.03
CA TRP A 149 -3.65 -5.56 12.22
C TRP A 149 -4.46 -4.80 13.29
N VAL A 150 -4.10 -3.55 13.55
CA VAL A 150 -4.79 -2.70 14.54
C VAL A 150 -6.27 -2.49 14.16
N GLU A 151 -6.60 -2.58 12.87
CA GLU A 151 -7.96 -2.37 12.36
C GLU A 151 -8.88 -3.59 12.31
N ASN A 152 -8.46 -4.77 12.79
CA ASN A 152 -9.28 -5.99 12.83
C ASN A 152 -10.05 -6.23 11.51
N TRP A 153 -9.30 -6.56 10.44
CA TRP A 153 -9.79 -7.04 9.13
C TRP A 153 -10.44 -6.04 8.18
N VAL A 154 -10.64 -4.78 8.57
CA VAL A 154 -11.00 -3.73 7.59
C VAL A 154 -9.73 -2.96 7.26
N VAL A 155 -9.38 -2.89 5.99
CA VAL A 155 -8.02 -2.51 5.52
C VAL A 155 -7.74 -0.99 5.59
N TRP A 156 -8.67 -0.14 6.06
CA TRP A 156 -8.62 1.27 5.66
C TRP A 156 -9.17 2.38 6.61
N HIS A 157 -9.56 2.14 7.86
CA HIS A 157 -10.05 3.16 8.81
C HIS A 157 -9.00 4.15 9.36
N CYS A 158 -7.78 4.19 8.83
CA CYS A 158 -6.60 4.79 9.47
C CYS A 158 -6.53 6.33 9.51
N ALA A 159 -7.64 7.06 9.54
CA ALA A 159 -7.61 8.51 9.82
C ALA A 159 -8.04 8.90 11.23
N LEU A 160 -8.69 8.03 12.00
CA LEU A 160 -9.16 8.39 13.33
C LEU A 160 -9.03 7.22 14.29
N ILE A 161 -8.23 7.45 15.34
CA ILE A 161 -8.25 6.79 16.65
C ILE A 161 -7.24 5.64 16.81
N CYS A 162 -6.12 6.00 17.46
CA CYS A 162 -5.40 5.09 18.33
C CYS A 162 -6.28 4.87 19.58
N TYR A 163 -7.04 3.78 19.63
CA TYR A 163 -7.56 3.23 20.88
C TYR A 163 -7.25 1.73 20.92
N PRO A 164 -6.48 1.26 21.91
CA PRO A 164 -6.33 -0.15 22.12
C PRO A 164 -7.58 -0.64 22.85
N ASN A 165 -8.35 -1.55 22.23
CA ASN A 165 -9.12 -2.50 23.02
C ASN A 165 -8.68 -3.92 22.69
N TYR A 166 -7.78 -4.35 23.57
CA TYR A 166 -7.32 -5.70 23.84
C TYR A 166 -8.53 -6.66 23.99
N TYR A 167 -8.47 -7.82 23.32
CA TYR A 167 -9.26 -9.05 23.54
C TYR A 167 -10.80 -8.95 23.55
N ARG A 168 -11.42 -9.43 22.48
CA ARG A 168 -12.21 -10.68 22.53
C ARG A 168 -12.39 -11.26 21.13
#